data_AF-A0AAU1E4Q8-F1
#
_entry.id   AF-A0AAU1E4Q8-F1
#
_cell.length_a   1.000
_cell.length_b   1.000
_cell.length_c   1.000
_cell.angle_alpha   90.00
_cell.angle_beta   90.00
_cell.angle_gamma   90.00
#
_symmetry.space_group_name_H-M   'P 1'
#
loop_
_entity.id
_entity.type
_entity.pdbx_description
1 polymer ?
#
loop_
_entity_poly.entity_id
_entity_poly.type
_entity_poly.pdbx_seq_one_letter_code
_entity_poly.pdbx_strand_id
1 'polypeptide(L)'
;MANRTSTQNLRKRVRCHYRGNAAGSTLRLTLGCLLGIELRRVGSGKRMTFGKVGEAVLSQWMAENARVCWIEHHEPWTLELELISQLDLPLNLDQNRHNRFHSHLKELRSQARQRARELAVSP
;
A
#
# COMPACT_ATOMS: atom_id res chain seq x y z
N MET A 1 9.42 -10.69 25.86
CA MET A 1 8.74 -9.49 25.29
C MET A 1 7.26 -9.80 25.22
N ALA A 2 6.39 -9.02 25.85
CA ALA A 2 4.95 -9.26 25.80
C ALA A 2 4.46 -9.13 24.35
N ASN A 3 3.93 -10.21 23.79
CA ASN A 3 3.41 -10.24 22.43
C ASN A 3 2.14 -9.37 22.41
N ARG A 4 2.25 -8.14 21.90
CA ARG A 4 1.14 -7.19 21.91
C ARG A 4 0.10 -7.67 20.91
N THR A 5 -1.01 -8.22 21.40
CA THR A 5 -2.09 -8.71 20.55
C THR A 5 -2.57 -7.58 19.65
N SER A 6 -2.50 -7.80 18.34
CA SER A 6 -2.94 -6.81 17.36
C SER A 6 -4.43 -6.51 17.54
N THR A 7 -4.80 -5.23 17.62
CA THR A 7 -6.21 -4.80 17.65
C THR A 7 -6.86 -4.78 16.27
N GLN A 8 -6.12 -5.22 15.24
CA GLN A 8 -6.56 -5.29 13.85
C GLN A 8 -7.34 -6.57 13.58
N ASN A 9 -8.32 -6.46 12.68
CA ASN A 9 -9.01 -7.60 12.09
C ASN A 9 -9.18 -7.35 10.59
N LEU A 10 -9.59 -8.38 9.84
CA LEU A 10 -9.72 -8.31 8.39
C LEU A 10 -10.60 -7.15 7.95
N ARG A 11 -11.78 -6.97 8.59
CA ARG A 11 -12.71 -5.86 8.30
C ARG A 11 -12.04 -4.49 8.46
N LYS A 12 -11.32 -4.26 9.57
CA LYS A 12 -10.58 -3.01 9.82
C LYS A 12 -9.50 -2.77 8.77
N ARG A 13 -8.75 -3.81 8.39
CA ARG A 13 -7.68 -3.73 7.38
C ARG A 13 -8.22 -3.44 5.99
N VAL A 14 -9.24 -4.17 5.55
CA VAL A 14 -9.91 -3.92 4.26
C VAL A 14 -10.48 -2.50 4.21
N ARG A 15 -11.18 -2.08 5.27
CA ARG A 15 -11.69 -0.70 5.38
C ARG A 15 -10.57 0.34 5.30
N CYS A 16 -9.42 0.11 5.94
CA CYS A 16 -8.27 1.01 5.88
C CYS A 16 -7.77 1.19 4.44
N HIS A 17 -7.65 0.09 3.67
CA HIS A 17 -7.17 0.15 2.29
C HIS A 17 -8.18 0.81 1.33
N TYR A 18 -9.48 0.59 1.51
CA TYR A 18 -10.51 1.12 0.61
C TYR A 18 -11.01 2.52 0.96
N ARG A 19 -10.96 2.92 2.23
CA ARG A 19 -11.45 4.24 2.69
C ARG A 19 -10.35 5.17 3.21
N GLY A 20 -9.12 4.68 3.30
CA GLY A 20 -7.97 5.46 3.75
C GLY A 20 -7.25 6.21 2.62
N ASN A 21 -5.99 6.53 2.86
CA ASN A 21 -5.10 7.19 1.91
C ASN A 21 -3.70 6.58 1.96
N ALA A 22 -2.82 7.00 1.05
CA ALA A 22 -1.47 6.46 0.93
C ALA A 22 -0.57 6.66 2.16
N ALA A 23 -0.90 7.59 3.08
CA ALA A 23 -0.16 7.74 4.32
C ALA A 23 -0.41 6.57 5.29
N GLY A 24 -1.61 5.97 5.26
CA GLY A 24 -2.00 4.87 6.14
C GLY A 24 -2.04 3.51 5.47
N SER A 25 -1.91 3.44 4.14
CA SER A 25 -2.04 2.22 3.36
C SER A 25 -0.90 2.07 2.37
N THR A 26 -0.04 1.08 2.60
CA THR A 26 1.02 0.67 1.66
C THR A 26 0.48 0.19 0.31
N LEU A 27 -0.69 -0.47 0.28
CA LEU A 27 -1.36 -0.86 -0.97
C LEU A 27 -1.66 0.38 -1.83
N ARG A 28 -2.42 1.32 -1.27
CA ARG A 28 -2.71 2.62 -1.93
C ARG A 28 -1.46 3.33 -2.42
N LEU A 29 -0.43 3.48 -1.58
CA LEU A 29 0.84 4.08 -1.99
C LEU A 29 1.43 3.38 -3.23
N THR A 30 1.42 2.05 -3.23
CA THR A 30 1.97 1.24 -4.32
C THR A 30 1.16 1.42 -5.60
N LEU A 31 -0.17 1.32 -5.53
CA LEU A 31 -1.06 1.49 -6.68
C LEU A 31 -1.01 2.91 -7.25
N GLY A 32 -1.05 3.94 -6.41
CA GLY A 32 -0.98 5.31 -6.92
C GLY A 32 0.37 5.63 -7.58
N CYS A 33 1.48 5.06 -7.10
CA CYS A 33 2.77 5.16 -7.80
C CYS A 33 2.73 4.47 -9.17
N LEU A 34 2.12 3.29 -9.28
CA LEU A 34 1.98 2.56 -10.55
C LEU A 34 1.09 3.31 -11.56
N LEU A 35 0.04 3.95 -11.07
CA LEU A 35 -0.88 4.76 -11.88
C LEU A 35 -0.36 6.17 -12.17
N GLY A 36 0.85 6.52 -11.72
CA GLY A 36 1.45 7.83 -11.96
C GLY A 36 0.79 8.99 -11.22
N ILE A 37 0.06 8.73 -10.14
CA ILE A 37 -0.62 9.77 -9.35
C ILE A 37 0.42 10.53 -8.51
N GLU A 38 0.38 11.87 -8.55
CA GLU A 38 1.36 12.70 -7.85
C GLU A 38 1.27 12.56 -6.33
N LEU A 39 2.36 12.10 -5.72
CA LEU A 39 2.50 12.01 -4.27
C LEU A 39 2.95 13.37 -3.71
N ARG A 40 2.30 13.84 -2.64
CA ARG A 40 2.57 15.12 -1.98
C ARG A 40 2.80 14.95 -0.49
N ARG A 41 3.71 15.75 0.07
CA ARG A 41 3.78 15.96 1.53
C ARG A 41 2.59 16.81 1.97
N VAL A 42 2.00 16.51 3.12
CA VAL A 42 0.82 17.20 3.67
C VAL A 42 0.96 17.53 5.16
N GLY A 43 0.20 18.50 5.65
CA GLY A 43 0.16 18.88 7.06
C GLY A 43 1.53 19.32 7.58
N SER A 44 2.07 18.62 8.59
CA SER A 44 3.42 18.88 9.11
C SER A 44 4.57 18.50 8.16
N GLY A 45 4.27 18.07 6.94
CA GLY A 45 5.25 17.63 5.93
C GLY A 45 5.79 16.20 6.14
N LYS A 46 5.49 15.57 7.28
CA LYS A 46 5.93 14.19 7.60
C LYS A 46 5.10 13.11 6.88
N ARG A 47 3.84 13.42 6.56
CA ARG A 47 2.92 12.49 5.89
C ARG A 47 2.90 12.75 4.40
N MET A 48 2.71 11.69 3.62
CA MET A 48 2.58 11.77 2.17
C MET A 48 1.28 11.10 1.71
N THR A 49 0.52 11.77 0.84
CA THR A 49 -0.71 11.25 0.23
C THR A 49 -0.80 11.68 -1.23
N PHE A 50 -1.76 11.16 -1.99
CA PHE A 50 -2.03 11.61 -3.35
C PHE A 50 -2.93 12.85 -3.43
N GLY A 51 -3.08 13.59 -2.32
CA GLY A 51 -4.03 14.69 -2.21
C GLY A 51 -5.50 14.24 -2.32
N LYS A 52 -6.44 15.18 -2.16
CA LYS A 52 -7.88 14.83 -2.18
C LYS A 52 -8.31 14.26 -3.54
N VAL A 53 -7.85 14.87 -4.63
CA VAL A 53 -8.22 14.48 -6.00
C VAL A 53 -7.57 13.15 -6.38
N GLY A 54 -6.26 13.00 -6.18
CA GLY A 54 -5.57 11.76 -6.53
C GLY A 54 -6.04 10.55 -5.72
N GLU A 55 -6.38 10.73 -4.44
CA GLU A 55 -6.97 9.65 -3.63
C GLU A 55 -8.40 9.31 -4.11
N ALA A 56 -9.18 10.26 -4.61
CA ALA A 56 -10.50 9.98 -5.18
C ALA A 56 -10.39 9.18 -6.48
N VAL A 57 -9.48 9.58 -7.39
CA VAL A 57 -9.17 8.83 -8.62
C VAL A 57 -8.72 7.41 -8.30
N LEU A 58 -7.79 7.26 -7.35
CA LEU A 58 -7.33 5.94 -6.92
C LEU A 58 -8.45 5.09 -6.33
N SER A 59 -9.35 5.68 -5.53
CA SER A 59 -10.49 4.95 -4.98
C SER A 59 -11.45 4.46 -6.05
N GLN A 60 -11.72 5.29 -7.07
CA GLN A 60 -12.55 4.87 -8.21
C GLN A 60 -11.89 3.72 -8.97
N TRP A 61 -10.59 3.86 -9.30
CA TRP A 61 -9.84 2.80 -9.97
C TRP A 61 -9.84 1.49 -9.18
N MET A 62 -9.65 1.55 -7.85
CA MET A 62 -9.72 0.37 -6.99
C MET A 62 -11.13 -0.25 -6.97
N ALA A 63 -12.20 0.56 -6.97
CA ALA A 63 -13.57 0.03 -7.00
C ALA A 63 -13.85 -0.75 -8.29
N GLU A 64 -13.32 -0.27 -9.41
CA GLU A 64 -13.48 -0.92 -10.72
C GLU A 64 -12.62 -2.19 -10.84
N ASN A 65 -11.36 -2.12 -10.41
CA ASN A 65 -10.34 -3.12 -10.76
C ASN A 65 -9.97 -4.08 -9.62
N ALA A 66 -10.17 -3.70 -8.36
CA ALA A 66 -9.78 -4.54 -7.23
C ALA A 66 -10.97 -5.38 -6.73
N ARG A 67 -10.70 -6.63 -6.40
CA ARG A 67 -11.62 -7.56 -5.74
C ARG A 67 -10.96 -8.08 -4.48
N VAL A 68 -11.77 -8.38 -3.46
CA VAL A 68 -11.28 -8.89 -2.18
C VAL A 68 -11.79 -10.32 -2.02
N CYS A 69 -10.87 -11.25 -1.87
CA CYS A 69 -11.16 -12.63 -1.49
C CYS A 69 -10.62 -12.87 -0.07
N TRP A 70 -11.26 -13.78 0.65
CA TRP A 70 -10.78 -14.23 1.96
C TRP A 70 -11.10 -15.71 2.14
N ILE A 71 -10.28 -16.35 2.96
CA ILE A 71 -10.47 -17.72 3.39
C ILE A 71 -10.24 -17.76 4.91
N GLU A 72 -11.00 -18.61 5.59
CA GLU A 72 -10.76 -18.89 6.99
C GLU A 72 -9.61 -19.90 7.12
N HIS A 73 -8.66 -19.63 8.00
CA HIS A 73 -7.54 -20.51 8.28
C HIS A 73 -7.33 -20.55 9.80
N HIS A 74 -6.97 -21.72 10.31
CA HIS A 74 -6.70 -21.94 11.74
C HIS A 74 -5.44 -21.19 12.20
N GLU A 75 -4.42 -21.12 11.34
CA GLU A 75 -3.13 -20.48 11.58
C GLU A 75 -2.83 -19.45 10.49
N PRO A 76 -3.56 -18.33 10.38
CA PRO A 76 -3.37 -17.37 9.28
C PRO A 76 -1.97 -16.73 9.28
N TRP A 77 -1.23 -16.80 10.39
CA TRP A 77 0.14 -16.30 10.51
C TRP A 77 1.19 -17.17 9.82
N THR A 78 0.89 -18.43 9.47
CA THR A 78 1.84 -19.30 8.73
C THR A 78 1.78 -19.06 7.22
N LEU A 79 0.65 -18.59 6.71
CA LEU A 79 0.39 -18.50 5.28
C LEU A 79 1.16 -17.38 4.56
N GLU A 80 1.55 -16.30 5.23
CA GLU A 80 2.13 -15.14 4.52
C GLU A 80 3.42 -15.50 3.77
N LEU A 81 4.37 -16.16 4.44
CA LEU A 81 5.62 -16.61 3.84
C LEU A 81 5.39 -17.66 2.76
N GLU A 82 4.49 -18.61 3.02
CA GLU A 82 4.14 -19.67 2.08
C GLU A 82 3.59 -19.08 0.77
N LEU A 83 2.57 -18.21 0.86
CA LEU A 83 1.95 -17.59 -0.30
C LEU A 83 2.93 -16.71 -1.08
N ILE A 84 3.78 -15.93 -0.38
CA ILE A 84 4.80 -15.08 -1.03
C ILE A 84 5.86 -15.94 -1.76
N SER A 85 6.17 -17.13 -1.24
CA SER A 85 7.14 -18.04 -1.87
C SER A 85 6.57 -18.77 -3.09
N GLN A 86 5.27 -19.05 -3.10
CA GLN A 86 4.63 -19.90 -4.12
C GLN A 86 3.90 -19.12 -5.22
N LEU A 87 3.43 -17.90 -4.93
CA LEU A 87 2.62 -17.12 -5.85
C LEU A 87 3.36 -15.92 -6.41
N ASP A 88 2.98 -15.52 -7.62
CA ASP A 88 3.42 -14.23 -8.19
C ASP A 88 2.62 -13.08 -7.56
N LEU A 89 3.17 -12.49 -6.51
CA LEU A 89 2.56 -11.37 -5.77
C LEU A 89 3.32 -10.05 -6.02
N PRO A 90 3.28 -9.47 -7.23
CA PRO A 90 4.18 -8.39 -7.66
C PRO A 90 4.03 -7.11 -6.83
N LEU A 91 2.91 -6.92 -6.12
CA LEU A 91 2.67 -5.74 -5.28
C LEU A 91 3.23 -5.88 -3.86
N ASN A 92 3.66 -7.07 -3.45
CA ASN A 92 4.28 -7.33 -2.16
C ASN A 92 5.78 -6.96 -2.26
N LEU A 93 6.25 -6.03 -1.43
CA LEU A 93 7.66 -5.64 -1.38
C LEU A 93 8.42 -6.26 -0.20
N ASP A 94 7.72 -6.51 0.91
CA ASP A 94 8.34 -7.20 2.04
C ASP A 94 8.41 -8.70 1.72
N GLN A 95 9.51 -9.34 2.12
CA GLN A 95 9.77 -10.78 1.96
C GLN A 95 9.71 -11.33 0.50
N ASN A 96 9.55 -10.46 -0.51
CA ASN A 96 9.30 -10.83 -1.89
C ASN A 96 10.40 -10.36 -2.86
N ARG A 97 11.67 -10.38 -2.43
CA ARG A 97 12.82 -9.87 -3.19
C ARG A 97 13.15 -10.70 -4.43
N HIS A 98 12.69 -11.94 -4.47
CA HIS A 98 12.82 -12.86 -5.60
C HIS A 98 11.87 -12.53 -6.75
N ASN A 99 10.81 -11.73 -6.50
CA ASN A 99 9.88 -11.34 -7.54
C ASN A 99 10.55 -10.42 -8.56
N ARG A 100 10.36 -10.71 -9.86
CA ARG A 100 11.00 -9.97 -10.97
C ARG A 100 10.61 -8.49 -10.99
N PHE A 101 9.42 -8.14 -10.49
CA PHE A 101 8.91 -6.77 -10.45
C PHE A 101 9.39 -5.98 -9.22
N HIS A 102 10.02 -6.65 -8.24
CA HIS A 102 10.37 -6.06 -6.95
C HIS A 102 11.26 -4.82 -7.08
N SER A 103 12.34 -4.91 -7.86
CA SER A 103 13.31 -3.83 -8.05
C SER A 103 12.66 -2.60 -8.67
N HIS A 104 11.87 -2.81 -9.72
CA HIS A 104 11.14 -1.76 -10.42
C HIS A 104 10.13 -1.08 -9.50
N LEU A 105 9.33 -1.86 -8.76
CA LEU A 105 8.33 -1.31 -7.85
C LEU A 105 8.96 -0.51 -6.69
N LYS A 106 10.09 -1.00 -6.17
CA LYS A 106 10.87 -0.31 -5.15
C LYS A 106 11.40 1.03 -5.68
N GLU A 107 11.91 1.04 -6.90
CA GLU A 107 12.41 2.24 -7.56
C GLU A 107 11.29 3.27 -7.79
N LEU A 108 10.15 2.87 -8.37
CA LEU A 108 9.00 3.74 -8.59
C LEU A 108 8.56 4.45 -7.29
N ARG A 109 8.45 3.69 -6.19
CA ARG A 109 8.09 4.27 -4.88
C ARG A 109 9.17 5.21 -4.34
N SER A 110 10.44 4.91 -4.60
CA SER A 110 11.55 5.77 -4.19
C SER A 110 11.50 7.11 -4.93
N GLN A 111 11.34 7.08 -6.25
CA GLN A 111 11.25 8.26 -7.10
C GLN A 111 10.04 9.12 -6.74
N ALA A 112 8.86 8.52 -6.54
CA ALA A 112 7.66 9.26 -6.11
C ALA A 112 7.85 9.97 -4.77
N ARG A 113 8.51 9.31 -3.80
CA ARG A 113 8.83 9.93 -2.50
C ARG A 113 9.85 11.05 -2.62
N GLN A 114 10.84 10.88 -3.48
CA GLN A 114 11.87 11.89 -3.71
C GLN A 114 11.25 13.15 -4.32
N ARG A 115 10.45 13.01 -5.37
CA ARG A 115 9.69 14.12 -5.96
C ARG A 115 8.78 14.81 -4.95
N ALA A 116 8.08 14.05 -4.11
CA ALA A 116 7.24 14.62 -3.04
C ALA A 116 8.04 15.46 -2.01
N ARG A 117 9.33 15.17 -1.80
CA ARG A 117 10.22 15.94 -0.90
C ARG A 117 10.73 17.22 -1.54
N GLU A 118 10.85 17.26 -2.86
CA GLU A 118 11.28 18.43 -3.63
C GLU A 118 10.13 19.45 -3.76
N LEU A 119 8.89 18.95 -3.84
CA LEU A 119 7.69 19.78 -3.90
C LEU A 119 7.38 20.45 -2.55
N ALA A 120 6.77 21.63 -2.62
CA ALA A 120 6.21 22.30 -1.46
C ALA A 120 5.13 21.44 -0.78
N VAL A 121 5.06 21.54 0.55
CA VAL A 121 4.03 20.86 1.34
C VAL A 121 2.66 21.37 0.90
N SER A 122 1.77 20.44 0.53
CA SER A 122 0.39 20.76 0.22
C SER A 122 -0.34 21.14 1.51
N PRO A 123 -1.22 22.15 1.47
CA PRO A 123 -2.16 22.40 2.55
C PRO A 123 -3.03 21.16 2.84
#